data_AF-A0A5C6BM41-F1
#
_entry.id   AF-A0A5C6BM41-F1
#
_cell.length_a   1.000
_cell.length_b   1.000
_cell.length_c   1.000
_cell.angle_alpha   90.00
_cell.angle_beta   90.00
_cell.angle_gamma   90.00
#
_symmetry.space_group_name_H-M   'P 1'
#
loop_
_entity.id
_entity.type
_entity.pdbx_description
1 polymer ?
#
loop_
_entity_poly.entity_id
_entity_poly.type
_entity_poly.pdbx_seq_one_letter_code
_entity_poly.pdbx_strand_id
1 'polypeptide(L)'
;MACNGQGALLLIRGGRLFESGGGTVAGEYANVEEILHHVHVGDTRAPLLVRLYPEKGGTPIDLSGLTVEFYMVNSAGVAVVEQSDTGVTVTDAENGLVSKEFIAADVDTAGRFFGYFVAIDGEGKEETFPVDGRRLVVKVYAD
;
A
#
# COMPACT_ATOMS: atom_id res chain seq x y z
N MET A 1 -22.05 39.07 26.92
CA MET A 1 -22.42 38.01 25.97
C MET A 1 -21.24 37.84 25.03
N ALA A 2 -20.45 36.79 25.23
CA ALA A 2 -19.23 36.57 24.46
C ALA A 2 -19.56 35.84 23.15
N CYS A 3 -19.13 36.39 22.03
CA CYS A 3 -18.98 35.68 20.77
C CYS A 3 -17.56 35.96 20.28
N ASN A 4 -16.78 34.89 20.18
CA ASN A 4 -15.33 34.86 20.01
C ASN A 4 -15.04 34.20 18.65
N GLY A 5 -14.20 34.81 17.81
CA GLY A 5 -13.38 34.10 16.82
C GLY A 5 -13.79 34.09 15.33
N GLN A 6 -12.81 34.48 14.50
CA GLN A 6 -12.50 34.01 13.13
C GLN A 6 -13.30 34.65 11.96
N GLY A 7 -12.71 35.09 10.85
CA GLY A 7 -11.32 35.12 10.38
C GLY A 7 -11.27 35.95 9.09
N ALA A 8 -10.16 36.66 8.86
CA ALA A 8 -10.00 37.55 7.71
C ALA A 8 -9.87 36.78 6.39
N LEU A 9 -10.66 37.18 5.39
CA LEU A 9 -10.70 36.63 4.05
C LEU A 9 -9.54 37.22 3.22
N LEU A 10 -8.42 36.50 3.11
CA LEU A 10 -7.28 36.89 2.28
C LEU A 10 -7.38 36.23 0.89
N LEU A 11 -7.63 37.04 -0.14
CA LEU A 11 -7.79 36.62 -1.53
C LEU A 11 -6.42 36.27 -2.13
N ILE A 12 -6.04 34.99 -2.21
CA ILE A 12 -4.85 34.57 -2.96
C ILE A 12 -5.27 34.27 -4.41
N ARG A 13 -4.70 35.01 -5.37
CA ARG A 13 -4.92 34.79 -6.80
C ARG A 13 -4.38 33.41 -7.19
N GLY A 14 -5.29 32.47 -7.43
CA GLY A 14 -5.01 31.16 -8.03
C GLY A 14 -5.07 30.00 -7.02
N GLY A 15 -6.23 29.37 -6.90
CA GLY A 15 -6.39 28.10 -6.18
C GLY A 15 -7.34 28.20 -4.99
N ARG A 16 -8.33 27.30 -4.95
CA ARG A 16 -9.59 27.37 -4.19
C ARG A 16 -9.45 27.47 -2.65
N LEU A 17 -10.41 28.24 -2.14
CA LEU A 17 -10.97 28.35 -0.79
C LEU A 17 -11.28 27.00 -0.13
N PHE A 18 -10.86 26.78 1.12
CA PHE A 18 -11.50 25.80 2.00
C PHE A 18 -12.23 26.57 3.12
N GLU A 19 -13.55 26.74 2.96
CA GLU A 19 -14.42 27.11 4.07
C GLU A 19 -14.63 25.88 4.95
N SER A 20 -14.48 26.11 6.26
CA SER A 20 -14.75 25.13 7.31
C SER A 20 -16.23 24.75 7.30
N GLY A 21 -16.55 23.59 6.71
CA GLY A 21 -17.90 23.06 6.75
C GLY A 21 -18.13 21.96 5.74
N GLY A 22 -17.93 20.71 6.15
CA GLY A 22 -18.62 19.52 5.61
C GLY A 22 -18.82 19.42 4.10
N GLY A 23 -17.82 19.77 3.29
CA GLY A 23 -17.90 19.74 1.83
C GLY A 23 -16.98 18.68 1.25
N THR A 24 -17.54 17.53 0.88
CA THR A 24 -16.91 16.55 -0.01
C THR A 24 -16.56 17.26 -1.32
N VAL A 25 -15.29 17.61 -1.50
CA VAL A 25 -14.78 18.08 -2.79
C VAL A 25 -14.63 16.86 -3.69
N ALA A 26 -15.50 16.76 -4.69
CA ALA A 26 -15.38 15.81 -5.78
C ALA A 26 -14.14 16.15 -6.63
N GLY A 27 -12.96 15.79 -6.13
CA GLY A 27 -11.95 15.16 -6.95
C GLY A 27 -12.31 13.68 -6.96
N GLU A 28 -12.79 13.20 -8.09
CA GLU A 28 -13.12 11.82 -8.37
C GLU A 28 -11.89 10.92 -8.25
N TYR A 29 -11.53 10.56 -7.02
CA TYR A 29 -10.70 9.40 -6.74
C TYR A 29 -11.33 8.78 -5.50
N ALA A 30 -12.12 7.73 -5.72
CA ALA A 30 -12.63 6.93 -4.64
C ALA A 30 -11.50 6.68 -3.65
N ASN A 31 -11.73 6.94 -2.36
CA ASN A 31 -10.88 6.44 -1.29
C ASN A 31 -11.03 4.90 -1.22
N VAL A 32 -10.60 4.21 -2.27
CA VAL A 32 -9.92 2.93 -2.15
C VAL A 32 -8.52 3.34 -1.73
N GLU A 33 -8.14 3.14 -0.47
CA GLU A 33 -6.76 3.44 -0.05
C GLU A 33 -5.87 2.38 -0.73
N GLU A 34 -5.60 2.53 -2.02
CA GLU A 34 -4.57 1.78 -2.72
C GLU A 34 -3.26 2.03 -1.99
N ILE A 35 -2.60 0.96 -1.57
CA ILE A 35 -1.29 1.05 -0.96
C ILE A 35 -0.33 1.26 -2.11
N LEU A 36 -0.03 2.53 -2.39
CA LEU A 36 0.82 2.94 -3.50
C LEU A 36 2.26 3.14 -2.99
N HIS A 37 3.17 2.30 -3.47
CA HIS A 37 4.60 2.40 -3.19
C HIS A 37 5.32 2.98 -4.40
N HIS A 38 6.07 4.06 -4.20
CA HIS A 38 6.83 4.72 -5.26
C HIS A 38 8.30 4.34 -5.14
N VAL A 39 8.86 3.77 -6.19
CA VAL A 39 10.28 3.40 -6.29
C VAL A 39 10.84 3.83 -7.64
N HIS A 40 12.14 4.10 -7.73
CA HIS A 40 12.81 4.26 -9.02
C HIS A 40 13.49 2.95 -9.43
N VAL A 41 13.82 2.84 -10.71
CA VAL A 41 14.58 1.70 -11.22
C VAL A 41 15.88 1.54 -10.43
N GLY A 42 16.12 0.36 -9.87
CA GLY A 42 17.30 0.04 -9.08
C GLY A 42 17.26 0.46 -7.60
N ASP A 43 16.16 1.05 -7.10
CA ASP A 43 16.01 1.39 -5.68
C ASP A 43 15.84 0.13 -4.81
N THR A 44 16.89 -0.25 -4.08
CA THR A 44 16.88 -1.38 -3.13
C THR A 44 16.76 -0.96 -1.67
N ARG A 45 16.79 0.34 -1.39
CA ARG A 45 16.78 0.90 -0.03
C ARG A 45 15.40 1.33 0.47
N ALA A 46 14.37 1.20 -0.36
CA ALA A 46 13.00 1.57 -0.04
C ALA A 46 12.14 0.30 0.17
N PRO A 47 12.24 -0.36 1.34
CA PRO A 47 11.43 -1.53 1.63
C PRO A 47 9.94 -1.17 1.62
N LEU A 48 9.13 -2.10 1.12
CA LEU A 48 7.69 -2.00 1.15
C LEU A 48 7.17 -2.43 2.52
N LEU A 49 6.71 -1.48 3.32
CA LEU A 49 6.09 -1.74 4.62
C LEU A 49 4.56 -1.71 4.50
N VAL A 50 3.89 -2.82 4.81
CA VAL A 50 2.44 -2.99 4.63
C VAL A 50 1.84 -3.69 5.84
N ARG A 51 0.64 -3.25 6.25
CA ARG A 51 -0.21 -4.00 7.18
C ARG A 51 -1.23 -4.82 6.41
N LEU A 52 -1.35 -6.09 6.75
CA LEU A 52 -2.31 -7.01 6.16
C LEU A 52 -3.62 -6.96 6.94
N TYR A 53 -4.73 -6.89 6.20
CA TYR A 53 -6.07 -6.85 6.76
C TYR A 53 -6.92 -7.92 6.06
N PRO A 54 -7.64 -8.77 6.82
CA PRO A 54 -8.55 -9.80 6.27
C PRO A 54 -9.79 -9.17 5.62
N GLU A 55 -10.15 -7.96 6.03
CA GLU A 55 -11.25 -7.21 5.46
C GLU A 55 -10.90 -5.72 5.33
N LYS A 56 -11.57 -5.03 4.41
CA LYS A 56 -11.34 -3.60 4.15
C LYS A 56 -11.66 -2.77 5.40
N GLY A 57 -10.62 -2.19 6.00
CA GLY A 57 -10.76 -1.33 7.18
C GLY A 57 -11.02 -2.10 8.49
N GLY A 58 -10.83 -3.42 8.48
CA GLY A 58 -10.96 -4.26 9.66
C GLY A 58 -9.73 -4.22 10.57
N THR A 59 -9.69 -5.14 11.53
CA THR A 59 -8.53 -5.35 12.40
C THR A 59 -7.41 -6.01 11.59
N PRO A 60 -6.14 -5.61 11.76
CA PRO A 60 -5.04 -6.32 11.14
C PRO A 60 -5.05 -7.81 11.54
N ILE A 61 -4.63 -8.67 10.62
CA ILE A 61 -4.52 -10.11 10.89
C ILE A 61 -3.29 -10.40 11.76
N ASP A 62 -3.43 -11.31 12.72
CA ASP A 62 -2.28 -11.85 13.45
C ASP A 62 -1.55 -12.88 12.58
N LEU A 63 -0.26 -12.62 12.31
CA LEU A 63 0.61 -13.47 11.49
C LEU A 63 1.43 -14.45 12.33
N SER A 64 1.15 -14.55 13.63
CA SER A 64 1.90 -15.40 14.55
C SER A 64 1.79 -16.88 14.16
N GLY A 65 2.91 -17.50 13.83
CA GLY A 65 2.96 -18.90 13.37
C GLY A 65 2.56 -19.10 11.90
N LEU A 66 2.32 -18.02 11.15
CA LEU A 66 2.11 -18.06 9.71
C LEU A 66 3.42 -17.76 8.97
N THR A 67 3.61 -18.43 7.83
CA THR A 67 4.68 -18.10 6.88
C THR A 67 4.14 -17.08 5.88
N VAL A 68 4.81 -15.95 5.70
CA VAL A 68 4.38 -14.94 4.72
C VAL A 68 5.31 -14.91 3.53
N GLU A 69 4.71 -15.15 2.37
CA GLU A 69 5.35 -15.07 1.06
C GLU A 69 4.87 -13.83 0.31
N PHE A 70 5.65 -13.37 -0.68
CA PHE A 70 5.28 -12.22 -1.49
C PHE A 70 5.42 -12.56 -2.96
N TYR A 71 4.38 -12.25 -3.73
CA TYR A 71 4.43 -12.34 -5.18
C TYR A 71 4.05 -11.01 -5.80
N MET A 72 4.66 -10.69 -6.94
CA MET A 72 4.43 -9.44 -7.66
C MET A 72 4.19 -9.73 -9.13
N VAL A 73 3.14 -9.13 -9.68
CA VAL A 73 2.79 -9.28 -11.09
C VAL A 73 2.75 -7.92 -11.78
N ASN A 74 3.06 -7.90 -13.07
CA ASN A 74 2.86 -6.70 -13.89
C ASN A 74 1.38 -6.48 -14.24
N SER A 75 1.08 -5.39 -14.95
CA SER A 75 -0.28 -5.07 -15.39
C SER A 75 -0.93 -6.14 -16.30
N ALA A 76 -0.12 -6.92 -17.01
CA ALA A 76 -0.54 -8.04 -17.84
C ALA A 76 -0.74 -9.35 -17.03
N GLY A 77 -0.42 -9.36 -15.73
CA GLY A 77 -0.53 -10.54 -14.86
C GLY A 77 0.67 -11.49 -14.95
N VAL A 78 1.77 -11.09 -15.57
CA VAL A 78 3.02 -11.87 -15.58
C VAL A 78 3.75 -11.67 -14.27
N ALA A 79 4.16 -12.76 -13.61
CA ALA A 79 4.95 -12.71 -12.39
C ALA A 79 6.33 -12.09 -12.67
N VAL A 80 6.67 -11.11 -11.86
CA VAL A 80 7.96 -10.41 -11.83
C VAL A 80 8.75 -10.87 -10.60
N VAL A 81 8.04 -11.08 -9.49
CA VAL A 81 8.53 -11.73 -8.28
C VAL A 81 7.68 -12.96 -8.05
N GLU A 82 8.30 -14.14 -8.02
CA GLU A 82 7.59 -15.39 -7.74
C GLU A 82 7.26 -15.51 -6.25
N GLN A 83 6.19 -16.22 -5.92
CA GLN A 83 5.74 -16.38 -4.53
C GLN A 83 6.82 -16.94 -3.59
N SER A 84 7.66 -17.85 -4.09
CA SER A 84 8.76 -18.44 -3.32
C SER A 84 9.96 -17.50 -3.12
N ASP A 85 9.89 -16.25 -3.56
CA ASP A 85 10.98 -15.30 -3.47
C ASP A 85 11.13 -14.77 -2.04
N THR A 86 12.27 -15.10 -1.43
CA THR A 86 12.63 -14.69 -0.07
C THR A 86 12.79 -13.17 0.07
N GLY A 87 12.59 -12.61 1.26
CA GLY A 87 12.80 -11.16 1.52
C GLY A 87 11.60 -10.46 2.16
N VAL A 88 10.55 -11.21 2.50
CA VAL A 88 9.51 -10.74 3.41
C VAL A 88 9.99 -10.94 4.85
N THR A 89 9.92 -9.87 5.64
CA THR A 89 10.17 -9.87 7.08
C THR A 89 8.89 -9.42 7.78
N VAL A 90 8.35 -10.28 8.64
CA VAL A 90 7.26 -9.91 9.55
C VAL A 90 7.86 -9.01 10.64
N THR A 91 7.50 -7.73 10.60
CA THR A 91 8.03 -6.72 11.55
C THR A 91 7.21 -6.69 12.82
N ASP A 92 5.90 -6.91 12.71
CA ASP A 92 4.98 -7.01 13.85
C ASP A 92 3.90 -8.04 13.51
N ALA A 93 4.01 -9.23 14.10
CA ALA A 93 3.10 -10.34 13.79
C ALA A 93 1.69 -10.08 14.31
N GLU A 94 1.56 -9.56 15.53
CA GLU A 94 0.27 -9.30 16.19
C GLU A 94 -0.56 -8.23 15.46
N ASN A 95 0.09 -7.29 14.77
CA ASN A 95 -0.55 -6.24 13.99
C ASN A 95 -0.41 -6.42 12.47
N GLY A 96 -0.07 -7.63 12.00
CA GLY A 96 -0.04 -7.98 10.59
C GLY A 96 0.93 -7.14 9.76
N LEU A 97 1.97 -6.58 10.36
CA LEU A 97 2.94 -5.69 9.71
C LEU A 97 4.05 -6.50 9.07
N VAL A 98 4.17 -6.38 7.75
CA VAL A 98 5.18 -7.05 6.94
C VAL A 98 6.01 -6.02 6.18
N SER A 99 7.27 -6.33 5.98
CA SER A 99 8.22 -5.56 5.18
C SER A 99 8.75 -6.45 4.07
N LYS A 100 8.66 -6.05 2.80
CA LYS A 100 9.39 -6.69 1.70
C LYS A 100 10.55 -5.79 1.30
N GLU A 101 11.77 -6.33 1.37
CA GLU A 101 12.94 -5.70 0.76
C GLU A 101 12.95 -6.03 -0.73
N PHE A 102 13.11 -5.02 -1.58
CA PHE A 102 13.26 -5.21 -3.03
C PHE A 102 14.72 -5.38 -3.38
N ILE A 103 14.99 -6.32 -4.30
CA ILE A 103 16.29 -6.43 -4.96
C ILE A 103 16.28 -5.68 -6.29
N ALA A 104 17.46 -5.38 -6.83
CA ALA A 104 17.58 -4.62 -8.08
C ALA A 104 16.81 -5.27 -9.24
N ALA A 105 16.73 -6.60 -9.27
CA ALA A 105 15.98 -7.34 -10.29
C ALA A 105 14.46 -7.12 -10.21
N ASP A 106 13.89 -6.89 -9.02
CA ASP A 106 12.46 -6.69 -8.83
C ASP A 106 11.98 -5.34 -9.40
N VAL A 107 12.88 -4.36 -9.39
CA VAL A 107 12.63 -2.97 -9.80
C VAL A 107 13.45 -2.57 -11.02
N ASP A 108 13.95 -3.53 -11.81
CA ASP A 108 14.75 -3.24 -13.01
C ASP A 108 13.91 -2.63 -14.14
N THR A 109 12.59 -2.88 -14.13
CA THR A 109 11.66 -2.41 -15.16
C THR A 109 10.73 -1.33 -14.61
N ALA A 110 10.73 -0.16 -15.25
CA ALA A 110 9.76 0.89 -14.94
C ALA A 110 8.33 0.45 -15.35
N GLY A 111 7.36 0.69 -14.48
CA GLY A 111 5.99 0.25 -14.71
C GLY A 111 5.09 0.28 -13.48
N ARG A 112 3.85 -0.14 -13.68
CA ARG A 112 2.89 -0.38 -12.61
C ARG A 112 2.81 -1.88 -12.35
N PHE A 113 3.07 -2.25 -11.10
CA PHE A 113 3.05 -3.63 -10.63
C PHE A 113 2.07 -3.76 -9.49
N PHE A 114 1.61 -4.98 -9.28
CA PHE A 114 0.66 -5.35 -8.25
C PHE A 114 1.31 -6.40 -7.36
N GLY A 115 1.52 -6.04 -6.10
CA GLY A 115 2.07 -6.93 -5.09
C GLY A 115 0.96 -7.65 -4.34
N TYR A 116 1.27 -8.83 -3.84
CA TYR A 116 0.38 -9.61 -3.00
C TYR A 116 1.21 -10.40 -2.00
N PHE A 117 0.69 -10.51 -0.78
CA PHE A 117 1.26 -11.30 0.29
C PHE A 117 0.43 -12.55 0.48
N VAL A 118 1.05 -13.72 0.58
CA VAL A 118 0.36 -14.98 0.88
C VAL A 118 0.78 -15.42 2.26
N ALA A 119 -0.18 -15.48 3.19
CA ALA A 119 0.03 -16.05 4.51
C ALA A 119 -0.33 -17.54 4.46
N ILE A 120 0.59 -18.40 4.89
CA ILE A 120 0.47 -19.85 4.86
C ILE A 120 0.51 -20.37 6.29
N ASP A 121 -0.51 -21.14 6.68
CA ASP A 121 -0.56 -21.76 8.01
C ASP A 121 0.22 -23.09 8.07
N GLY A 122 0.40 -23.64 9.27
CA GLY A 122 1.13 -24.90 9.47
C GLY A 122 0.45 -26.13 8.85
N GLU A 123 -0.84 -26.06 8.54
CA GLU A 123 -1.60 -27.07 7.79
C GLU A 123 -1.54 -26.87 6.26
N GLY A 124 -0.91 -25.78 5.79
CA GLY A 124 -0.74 -25.46 4.37
C GLY A 124 -1.92 -24.75 3.71
N LYS A 125 -2.84 -24.16 4.47
CA LYS A 125 -3.86 -23.25 3.92
C LYS A 125 -3.21 -21.90 3.65
N GLU A 126 -3.52 -21.37 2.47
CA GLU A 126 -2.97 -20.12 1.97
C GLU A 126 -4.06 -19.06 1.97
N GLU A 127 -3.74 -17.86 2.44
CA GLU A 127 -4.60 -16.69 2.39
C GLU A 127 -3.87 -15.53 1.73
N THR A 128 -4.48 -14.97 0.67
CA THR A 128 -3.85 -13.94 -0.15
C THR A 128 -4.34 -12.55 0.25
N PHE A 129 -3.39 -11.65 0.45
CA PHE A 129 -3.59 -10.27 0.82
C PHE A 129 -2.99 -9.32 -0.21
N PRO A 130 -3.65 -8.21 -0.54
CA PRO A 130 -4.94 -7.78 -0.01
C PRO A 130 -6.12 -8.59 -0.59
N VAL A 131 -7.09 -8.93 0.27
CA VAL A 131 -8.29 -9.73 -0.09
C VAL A 131 -9.15 -9.03 -1.15
N ASP A 132 -9.12 -7.70 -1.20
CA ASP A 132 -9.90 -6.86 -2.12
C ASP A 132 -9.24 -6.71 -3.51
N GLY A 133 -8.22 -7.53 -3.85
CA GLY A 133 -7.61 -7.59 -5.18
C GLY A 133 -6.39 -6.69 -5.36
N ARG A 134 -6.30 -5.95 -6.47
CA ARG A 134 -5.11 -5.18 -6.93
C ARG A 134 -4.85 -3.88 -6.14
N ARG A 135 -5.00 -3.91 -4.82
CA ARG A 135 -4.91 -2.71 -3.96
C ARG A 135 -3.48 -2.33 -3.62
N LEU A 136 -2.56 -3.28 -3.61
CA LEU A 136 -1.14 -3.02 -3.39
C LEU A 136 -0.46 -2.79 -4.73
N VAL A 137 -0.07 -1.53 -4.96
CA VAL A 137 0.47 -1.06 -6.22
C VAL A 137 1.90 -0.61 -5.99
N VAL A 138 2.84 -1.23 -6.69
CA VAL A 138 4.23 -0.79 -6.72
C VAL A 138 4.45 -0.07 -8.04
N LYS A 139 4.75 1.22 -7.99
CA LYS A 139 5.00 2.04 -9.16
C LYS A 139 6.49 2.33 -9.26
N VAL A 140 7.11 1.74 -10.27
CA VAL A 140 8.53 1.90 -10.59
C VAL A 140 8.66 2.99 -11.66
N TYR A 141 9.40 4.04 -11.36
CA TYR A 141 9.67 5.15 -12.28
C TYR A 141 11.00 4.94 -13.00
N ALA A 142 11.01 5.17 -14.32
CA ALA A 142 12.25 5.32 -15.08
C ALA A 142 12.89 6.66 -14.71
N ASP A 143 14.23 6.68 -14.61
CA ASP A 143 15.03 7.91 -14.54
C ASP A 143 15.23 8.52 -15.94
#